data_AF-A0A1M4Y8G3-F1
#
_entry.id   AF-A0A1M4Y8G3-F1
#
_cell.length_a   1.000
_cell.length_b   1.000
_cell.length_c   1.000
_cell.angle_alpha   90.00
_cell.angle_beta   90.00
_cell.angle_gamma   90.00
#
_symmetry.space_group_name_H-M   'P 1'
#
loop_
_entity.id
_entity.type
_entity.pdbx_description
1 polymer ?
#
loop_
_entity_poly.entity_id
_entity_poly.type
_entity_poly.pdbx_seq_one_letter_code
_entity_poly.pdbx_strand_id
1 'polypeptide(L)' 'MEDLFSTQLDVNHQNITYHVIFDKERYTFIPQGAKTAVEPFSFVREQDEWHVTELLDPTLKAQAIEALDRYLFRQH' A
#
# COMPACT_ATOMS: atom_id res chain seq x y z
N MET A 1 4.93 -12.75 7.97
CA MET A 1 5.47 -11.59 7.25
C MET A 1 6.21 -12.05 6.01
N GLU A 2 5.69 -11.67 4.84
CA GLU A 2 6.26 -11.88 3.51
C GLU A 2 6.49 -10.52 2.84
N ASP A 3 7.67 -10.29 2.27
CA ASP A 3 7.97 -9.08 1.50
C ASP A 3 7.44 -9.23 0.07
N LEU A 4 6.58 -8.31 -0.38
CA LEU A 4 5.93 -8.42 -1.68
C LEU A 4 6.67 -7.63 -2.77
N PHE A 5 6.74 -6.31 -2.61
CA PHE A 5 7.36 -5.39 -3.56
C PHE A 5 7.59 -4.02 -2.92
N SER A 6 8.25 -3.12 -3.65
CA SER A 6 8.30 -1.70 -3.29
C SER A 6 7.65 -0.88 -4.40
N THR A 7 6.96 0.20 -4.03
CA THR A 7 6.28 1.11 -4.94
C THR A 7 6.46 2.56 -4.51
N GLN A 8 6.21 3.47 -5.44
CA GLN A 8 6.27 4.91 -5.21
C GLN A 8 4.86 5.48 -5.34
N LEU A 9 4.38 6.12 -4.28
CA LEU A 9 3.04 6.73 -4.23
C LEU A 9 3.18 8.23 -4.01
N ASP A 10 2.34 9.03 -4.66
CA ASP A 10 2.23 10.46 -4.38
C ASP A 10 1.40 10.68 -3.11
N VAL A 11 2.00 11.36 -2.14
CA VAL A 11 1.38 11.78 -0.88
C VAL A 11 1.65 13.28 -0.72
N ASN A 12 0.62 14.11 -0.78
CA ASN A 12 0.75 15.57 -0.65
C ASN A 12 1.80 16.18 -1.62
N HIS A 13 1.84 15.73 -2.88
CA HIS A 13 2.82 16.13 -3.90
C HIS A 13 4.27 15.74 -3.59
N GLN A 14 4.45 14.78 -2.68
CA GLN A 14 5.73 14.14 -2.42
C GLN A 14 5.66 12.69 -2.85
N ASN A 15 6.61 12.28 -3.68
CA ASN A 15 6.75 10.89 -4.07
C ASN A 15 7.43 10.11 -2.93
N ILE A 16 6.67 9.26 -2.26
CA ILE A 16 7.12 8.46 -1.14
C ILE A 16 7.28 7.01 -1.59
N THR A 17 8.46 6.44 -1.34
CA THR A 17 8.68 5.01 -1.53
C THR A 17 8.05 4.24 -0.37
N TYR A 18 7.17 3.31 -0.69
CA TYR A 18 6.61 2.34 0.24
C TYR A 18 7.15 0.95 -0.05
N HIS A 19 7.47 0.24 1.01
CA HIS A 19 7.70 -1.18 0.99
C HIS A 19 6.43 -1.91 1.40
N VAL A 20 5.96 -2.81 0.55
CA VAL A 20 4.69 -3.51 0.74
C VAL A 20 4.97 -4.92 1.23
N ILE A 21 4.38 -5.26 2.37
CA ILE A 21 4.51 -6.56 3.01
C ILE A 21 3.13 -7.19 3.17
N PHE A 22 3.08 -8.52 3.23
CA PHE A 22 1.91 -9.28 3.62
C PHE A 22 2.11 -9.88 5.01
N ASP A 23 1.26 -9.49 5.96
CA ASP A 23 1.28 -10.03 7.32
C ASP A 23 -0.14 -10.08 7.90
N LYS A 24 -0.47 -11.19 8.58
CA LYS A 24 -1.79 -11.38 9.24
C LYS A 24 -2.99 -11.07 8.33
N GLU A 25 -2.94 -11.53 7.08
CA GLU A 25 -3.99 -11.31 6.06
C GLU A 25 -4.15 -9.84 5.65
N ARG A 26 -3.10 -9.03 5.82
CA ARG A 26 -3.09 -7.61 5.47
C ARG A 26 -1.91 -7.27 4.59
N TYR A 27 -2.15 -6.38 3.63
CA TYR A 27 -1.15 -5.74 2.81
C TYR A 27 -0.78 -4.42 3.44
N THR A 28 0.40 -4.34 4.03
CA THR A 28 0.86 -3.16 4.77
C THR A 28 1.87 -2.40 3.95
N PHE A 29 1.62 -1.11 3.76
CA PHE A 29 2.51 -0.16 3.12
C PHE A 29 3.36 0.52 4.20
N ILE A 30 4.66 0.21 4.21
CA ILE A 30 5.62 0.78 5.16
C ILE A 30 6.44 1.86 4.43
N PRO A 31 6.35 3.13 4.82
CA PRO A 31 7.12 4.19 4.17
C PRO A 31 8.62 3.98 4.41
N GLN A 32 9.41 4.07 3.35
CA GLN A 32 10.86 4.01 3.38
C GLN A 32 11.44 5.42 3.28
N GLY A 33 12.07 5.87 4.37
CA GLY A 33 12.74 7.17 4.41
C GLY A 33 12.83 7.74 5.82
N ALA A 34 13.97 8.29 6.20
CA ALA A 34 14.24 8.78 7.56
C ALA A 34 13.52 10.09 7.94
N LYS A 35 12.75 10.70 7.03
CA LYS A 35 12.14 12.04 7.19
C LYS A 35 10.69 12.15 6.76
N THR A 36 10.01 11.04 6.54
CA THR A 36 8.60 11.05 6.15
C THR A 36 7.72 11.01 7.40
N ALA A 37 6.99 12.09 7.67
CA ALA A 37 5.94 12.15 8.68
C ALA A 37 4.68 11.36 8.26
N VAL A 38 4.84 10.37 7.40
CA VAL A 38 3.75 9.59 6.82
C VAL A 38 3.67 8.28 7.57
N GLU A 39 2.47 7.94 8.01
CA GLU A 39 2.22 6.72 8.76
C GLU A 39 2.07 5.52 7.82
N PRO A 40 2.45 4.30 8.27
CA PRO A 40 2.11 3.10 7.53
C PRO A 40 0.59 2.92 7.48
N PHE A 41 0.10 2.27 6.42
CA PHE A 41 -1.32 1.96 6.28
C PHE A 41 -1.53 0.55 5.72
N SER A 42 -2.71 -0.01 5.95
CA SER A 42 -3.00 -1.40 5.64
C SER A 42 -4.26 -1.58 4.81
N PHE A 43 -4.23 -2.60 3.94
CA PHE A 43 -5.38 -3.08 3.19
C PHE A 43 -5.68 -4.54 3.53
N VAL A 44 -6.96 -4.87 3.61
CA VAL A 44 -7.47 -6.24 3.65
C VAL A 44 -8.20 -6.51 2.34
N ARG A 45 -8.05 -7.71 1.79
CA ARG A 45 -8.86 -8.15 0.65
C ARG A 45 -9.94 -9.10 1.14
N GLU A 46 -11.20 -8.69 1.05
CA GLU A 46 -12.36 -9.51 1.42
C GLU A 46 -13.31 -9.56 0.21
N GLN A 47 -13.79 -10.75 -0.16
CA GLN A 47 -14.75 -10.92 -1.28
C GLN A 47 -14.31 -10.22 -2.59
N ASP A 48 -13.02 -10.28 -2.92
CA ASP A 48 -12.40 -9.59 -4.07
C ASP A 48 -12.41 -8.05 -4.01
N GLU A 49 -12.76 -7.45 -2.88
CA GLU A 49 -12.72 -6.01 -2.65
C GLU A 49 -11.62 -5.59 -1.68
N TRP A 50 -11.05 -4.41 -1.93
CA TRP A 50 -10.01 -3.81 -1.09
C TRP A 50 -10.61 -2.93 0.00
N HIS A 51 -10.48 -3.37 1.24
CA HIS A 51 -10.89 -2.63 2.43
C HIS A 51 -9.67 -1.97 3.09
N VAL A 52 -9.77 -0.68 3.34
CA VAL A 52 -8.75 0.09 4.08
C VAL A 52 -9.20 0.21 5.53
N THR A 53 -8.29 -0.03 6.47
CA THR A 53 -8.61 0.11 7.91
C THR A 53 -8.49 1.55 8.41
N GLU A 54 -7.73 2.38 7.71
CA GLU A 54 -7.40 3.76 8.04
C GLU A 54 -8.11 4.76 7.14
N LEU A 55 -8.28 5.99 7.64
CA LEU A 55 -8.77 7.10 6.83
C LEU A 55 -7.64 7.56 5.90
N LEU A 56 -7.63 7.07 4.66
CA LEU A 56 -6.69 7.47 3.63
C LEU A 56 -7.26 8.54 2.71
N ASP A 57 -6.39 9.41 2.21
CA ASP A 57 -6.72 10.29 1.09
C ASP A 57 -7.22 9.44 -0.11
N PRO A 58 -8.30 9.84 -0.80
CA PRO A 58 -8.85 9.07 -1.92
C PRO A 58 -7.84 8.82 -3.06
N THR A 59 -6.96 9.77 -3.31
CA THR A 59 -5.91 9.67 -4.34
C THR A 59 -4.86 8.64 -3.92
N LEU A 60 -4.43 8.69 -2.66
CA LEU A 60 -3.48 7.71 -2.11
C LEU A 60 -4.08 6.30 -2.12
N LYS A 61 -5.35 6.16 -1.71
CA LYS A 61 -6.08 4.89 -1.73
C LYS A 61 -6.13 4.30 -3.14
N ALA A 62 -6.49 5.09 -4.15
CA ALA A 62 -6.56 4.64 -5.54
C ALA A 62 -5.19 4.17 -6.06
N GLN A 63 -4.12 4.89 -5.77
CA GLN A 63 -2.76 4.50 -6.15
C GLN A 63 -2.30 3.21 -5.47
N ALA A 64 -2.60 3.05 -4.18
CA ALA A 64 -2.26 1.84 -3.42
C ALA A 64 -2.99 0.61 -3.96
N ILE A 65 -4.30 0.73 -4.24
CA ILE A 65 -5.10 -0.34 -4.85
C ILE A 65 -4.54 -0.72 -6.22
N GLU A 66 -4.24 0.26 -7.07
CA GLU A 66 -3.66 -0.01 -8.39
C GLU A 66 -2.31 -0.76 -8.27
N ALA A 67 -1.47 -0.40 -7.31
CA ALA A 67 -0.21 -1.08 -7.07
C ALA A 67 -0.41 -2.54 -6.64
N LEU A 68 -1.40 -2.81 -5.78
CA LEU A 68 -1.75 -4.16 -5.34
C LEU A 68 -2.33 -5.00 -6.49
N ASP A 69 -3.26 -4.44 -7.27
CA ASP A 69 -3.86 -5.14 -8.41
C ASP A 69 -2.82 -5.48 -9.46
N ARG A 70 -1.89 -4.55 -9.76
CA ARG A 70 -0.77 -4.82 -10.67
C ARG A 70 0.15 -5.93 -10.17
N TYR A 71 0.41 -5.96 -8.87
CA TYR A 71 1.23 -7.02 -8.26
C TYR A 71 0.55 -8.38 -8.40
N LEU A 72 -0.72 -8.48 -8.02
CA LEU A 72 -1.48 -9.73 -8.08
C LEU A 72 -1.69 -10.21 -9.52
N PHE A 73 -1.95 -9.29 -10.45
CA PHE A 73 -2.08 -9.63 -11.86
C PHE A 73 -0.80 -10.23 -12.44
N ARG A 74 0.39 -9.79 -11.98
CA ARG A 74 1.67 -10.35 -12.42
C ARG A 74 1.98 -11.74 -11.84
N GLN A 75 1.28 -12.16 -10.80
CA GLN A 75 1.46 -13.50 -10.20
C GLN A 75 0.62 -14.59 -10.88
N HIS A 76 -0.33 -14.20 -11.74
CA HIS A 76 -1.15 -15.09 -12.56
C HIS A 76 -0.64 -15.17 -14.01
#